data_AF-A0A829QCI9-F1
#
_entry.id   AF-A0A829QCI9-F1
#
_cell.length_a   1.000
_cell.length_b   1.000
_cell.length_c   1.000
_cell.angle_alpha   90.00
_cell.angle_beta   90.00
_cell.angle_gamma   90.00
#
_symmetry.space_group_name_H-M   'P 1'
#
loop_
_entity.id
_entity.type
_entity.pdbx_description
1 polymer ?
#
loop_
_entity_poly.entity_id
_entity_poly.type
_entity_poly.pdbx_seq_one_letter_code
_entity_poly.pdbx_strand_id
1 'polypeptide(L)'
;MEPVKDTAAKNRARRKFRRRVSAGLLLLIALVVAGGLASTFTPTPQVAVADEDKSALLRTGKQLYETSCITCHGANLQGVPDRGPSLIGVGEAAVYFQVSTGRMPAMRNEAQAQRKDPIFDEEQTDALGAYIQANGGGPQVIRDRDGAVAQESLRGNNIARGGDLFRLNCASCHNFTGPRWRTLVGQVRPRARPRHRAADLHRDADRTAEHAQVLGSPAHR
;
A
#
# COMPACT_ATOMS: atom_id res chain seq x y z
N MET A 1 -34.32 83.38 22.37
CA MET A 1 -34.02 82.62 21.15
C MET A 1 -33.29 81.35 21.58
N GLU A 2 -34.01 80.22 21.59
CA GLU A 2 -33.62 79.00 22.30
C GLU A 2 -32.55 78.13 21.60
N PRO A 3 -31.70 77.41 22.36
CA PRO A 3 -30.74 76.42 21.87
C PRO A 3 -31.39 75.03 21.70
N VAL A 4 -32.35 74.86 20.78
CA VAL A 4 -33.06 73.57 20.59
C VAL A 4 -32.43 72.69 19.49
N LYS A 5 -31.64 73.27 18.57
CA LYS A 5 -31.12 72.53 17.41
C LYS A 5 -29.96 71.57 17.73
N ASP A 6 -29.12 71.88 18.73
CA ASP A 6 -27.94 71.06 19.05
C ASP A 6 -28.27 69.73 19.74
N THR A 7 -29.32 69.68 20.54
CA THR A 7 -29.73 68.49 21.29
C THR A 7 -30.30 67.40 20.38
N ALA A 8 -31.05 67.81 19.34
CA ALA A 8 -31.64 66.90 18.36
C ALA A 8 -30.59 66.22 17.45
N ALA A 9 -29.56 66.97 17.04
CA ALA A 9 -28.45 66.46 16.24
C ALA A 9 -27.56 65.48 17.04
N LYS A 10 -27.21 65.83 18.29
CA LYS A 10 -26.50 64.94 19.23
C LYS A 10 -27.27 63.64 19.49
N ASN A 11 -28.58 63.71 19.65
CA ASN A 11 -29.43 62.54 19.88
C ASN A 11 -29.53 61.62 18.66
N ARG A 12 -29.57 62.16 17.43
CA ARG A 12 -29.51 61.36 16.19
C ARG A 12 -28.16 60.67 16.02
N ALA A 13 -27.05 61.37 16.29
CA ALA A 13 -25.70 60.80 16.21
C ALA A 13 -25.49 59.67 17.22
N ARG A 14 -25.91 59.85 18.48
CA ARG A 14 -25.90 58.80 19.51
C ARG A 14 -26.76 57.59 19.14
N ARG A 15 -27.94 57.81 18.54
CA ARG A 15 -28.84 56.72 18.10
C ARG A 15 -28.23 55.91 16.95
N LYS A 16 -27.52 56.56 16.01
CA LYS A 16 -26.82 55.92 14.88
C LYS A 16 -25.59 55.13 15.36
N PHE A 17 -24.84 55.66 16.32
CA PHE A 17 -23.71 54.97 16.95
C PHE A 17 -24.16 53.72 17.74
N ARG A 18 -25.20 53.85 18.59
CA ARG A 18 -25.78 52.72 19.33
C ARG A 18 -26.25 51.59 18.42
N ARG A 19 -26.87 51.91 17.27
CA ARG A 19 -27.28 50.91 16.27
C ARG A 19 -26.11 50.16 15.64
N ARG A 20 -24.98 50.82 15.40
CA ARG A 20 -23.78 50.17 14.85
C ARG A 20 -23.11 49.25 15.87
N VAL A 21 -23.03 49.70 17.13
CA VAL A 21 -22.49 48.89 18.23
C VAL A 21 -23.36 47.65 18.48
N SER A 22 -24.69 47.80 18.51
CA SER A 22 -25.59 46.66 18.68
C SER A 22 -25.53 45.67 17.51
N ALA A 23 -25.41 46.16 16.27
CA ALA A 23 -25.26 45.29 15.11
C ALA A 23 -23.93 44.52 15.13
N GLY A 24 -22.83 45.17 15.53
CA GLY A 24 -21.54 44.51 15.70
C GLY A 24 -21.54 43.45 16.79
N LEU A 25 -22.19 43.74 17.93
CA LEU A 25 -22.32 42.78 19.03
C LEU A 25 -23.15 41.56 18.62
N LEU A 26 -24.26 41.75 17.91
CA LEU A 26 -25.07 40.66 17.39
C LEU A 26 -24.31 39.79 16.37
N LEU A 27 -23.50 40.41 15.52
CA LEU A 27 -22.64 39.69 14.56
C LEU A 27 -21.61 38.82 15.29
N LEU A 28 -20.97 39.35 16.34
CA LEU A 28 -20.00 38.60 17.14
C LEU A 28 -20.66 37.41 17.86
N ILE A 29 -21.84 37.63 18.46
CA ILE A 29 -22.61 36.54 19.10
C ILE A 29 -22.97 35.46 18.07
N ALA A 30 -23.43 35.86 16.88
CA ALA A 30 -23.76 34.93 15.81
C ALA A 30 -22.53 34.10 15.35
N LEU A 31 -21.36 34.73 15.22
CA LEU A 31 -20.12 34.03 14.87
C LEU A 31 -19.69 33.02 15.95
N VAL A 32 -19.79 33.41 17.23
CA VAL A 32 -19.42 32.52 18.35
C VAL A 32 -20.38 31.33 18.45
N VAL A 33 -21.68 31.55 18.28
CA VAL A 33 -22.68 30.48 18.28
C VAL A 33 -22.48 29.55 17.09
N ALA A 34 -22.24 30.09 15.89
CA ALA A 34 -21.97 29.29 14.70
C ALA A 34 -20.68 28.45 14.84
N GLY A 35 -19.60 29.04 15.37
CA GLY A 35 -18.35 28.33 15.64
C GLY A 35 -18.49 27.25 16.73
N GLY A 36 -19.24 27.55 17.80
CA GLY A 36 -19.53 26.61 18.88
C GLY A 36 -20.34 25.41 18.39
N LEU A 37 -21.41 25.64 17.63
CA LEU A 37 -22.22 24.58 17.04
C LEU A 37 -21.42 23.75 16.02
N ALA A 38 -20.58 24.37 15.20
CA ALA A 38 -19.72 23.64 14.27
C ALA A 38 -18.77 22.69 15.02
N SER A 39 -18.22 23.11 16.16
CA SER A 39 -17.27 22.31 16.96
C SER A 39 -17.87 21.03 17.56
N THR A 40 -19.19 21.02 17.86
CA THR A 40 -19.86 19.81 18.39
C THR A 40 -20.23 18.81 17.31
N PHE A 41 -20.28 19.25 16.04
CA PHE A 41 -20.56 18.39 14.88
C PHE A 41 -19.31 17.99 14.10
N THR A 42 -18.15 18.58 14.41
CA THR A 42 -16.88 18.14 13.83
C THR A 42 -16.37 16.88 14.55
N PRO A 43 -16.08 15.79 13.82
CA PRO A 43 -15.47 14.61 14.40
C PRO A 43 -14.11 14.95 15.03
N THR A 44 -13.74 14.24 16.10
CA THR A 44 -12.45 14.39 16.79
C THR A 44 -11.30 14.31 15.78
N PRO A 45 -10.32 15.23 15.82
CA PRO A 45 -9.15 15.15 14.96
C PRO A 45 -8.27 13.97 15.41
N GLN A 46 -8.40 12.83 14.76
CA GLN A 46 -7.50 11.68 14.89
C GLN A 46 -6.24 11.85 14.01
N VAL A 47 -5.60 13.02 14.06
CA VAL A 47 -4.63 13.43 13.04
C VAL A 47 -3.37 14.04 13.67
N ALA A 48 -2.42 13.18 14.03
CA ALA A 48 -1.00 13.51 14.13
C ALA A 48 -0.18 12.21 14.02
N VAL A 49 -0.45 11.24 14.90
CA VAL A 49 0.32 9.98 14.96
C VAL A 49 0.10 9.08 13.74
N ALA A 50 -1.17 8.92 13.32
CA ALA A 50 -1.51 8.09 12.17
C ALA A 50 -1.03 8.65 10.81
N ASP A 51 -0.70 9.95 10.75
CA ASP A 51 -0.16 10.60 9.55
C ASP A 51 1.38 10.52 9.55
N GLU A 52 2.00 10.65 10.73
CA GLU A 52 3.44 10.44 10.90
C GLU A 52 3.87 9.01 10.54
N ASP A 53 3.16 7.99 11.03
CA ASP A 53 3.49 6.58 10.74
C ASP A 53 3.39 6.27 9.24
N LYS A 54 2.34 6.76 8.58
CA LYS A 54 2.19 6.62 7.12
C LYS A 54 3.27 7.37 6.37
N SER A 55 3.64 8.57 6.82
CA SER A 55 4.72 9.35 6.22
C SER A 55 6.08 8.66 6.39
N ALA A 56 6.33 8.00 7.53
CA ALA A 56 7.53 7.23 7.77
C ALA A 56 7.59 6.02 6.82
N LEU A 57 6.49 5.28 6.70
CA LEU A 57 6.38 4.12 5.82
C LEU A 57 6.61 4.49 4.34
N LEU A 58 6.02 5.61 3.87
CA LEU A 58 6.25 6.12 2.51
C LEU A 58 7.69 6.57 2.28
N ARG A 59 8.33 7.19 3.29
CA ARG A 59 9.76 7.57 3.20
C ARG A 59 10.67 6.35 3.11
N THR A 60 10.43 5.33 3.93
CA THR A 60 11.15 4.05 3.85
C THR A 60 10.97 3.41 2.48
N GLY A 61 9.73 3.33 1.99
CA GLY A 61 9.44 2.79 0.66
C GLY A 61 10.15 3.54 -0.46
N LYS A 62 10.20 4.88 -0.38
CA LYS A 62 10.94 5.72 -1.33
C LYS A 62 12.44 5.41 -1.31
N GLN A 63 13.06 5.30 -0.14
CA GLN A 63 14.49 5.00 -0.02
C GLN A 63 14.84 3.63 -0.61
N LEU A 64 14.02 2.61 -0.34
CA LEU A 64 14.18 1.27 -0.91
C LEU A 64 14.03 1.31 -2.45
N TYR A 65 13.04 2.07 -2.93
CA TYR A 65 12.80 2.24 -4.37
C TYR A 65 13.99 2.91 -5.08
N GLU A 66 14.53 3.98 -4.51
CA GLU A 66 15.65 4.74 -5.06
C GLU A 66 16.94 3.93 -5.11
N THR A 67 17.14 3.01 -4.16
CA THR A 67 18.35 2.18 -4.13
C THR A 67 18.24 0.94 -5.03
N SER A 68 17.03 0.39 -5.21
CA SER A 68 16.88 -0.97 -5.74
C SER A 68 16.02 -1.10 -7.00
N CYS A 69 15.21 -0.10 -7.34
CA CYS A 69 14.20 -0.20 -8.41
C CYS A 69 14.35 0.87 -9.49
N ILE A 70 14.85 2.05 -9.13
CA ILE A 70 14.84 3.26 -9.97
C ILE A 70 15.54 3.09 -11.32
N THR A 71 16.59 2.27 -11.39
CA THR A 71 17.40 2.09 -12.60
C THR A 71 16.63 1.38 -13.72
N CYS A 72 15.62 0.58 -13.38
CA CYS A 72 14.76 -0.12 -14.32
C CYS A 72 13.37 0.50 -14.44
N HIS A 73 12.85 1.08 -13.35
CA HIS A 73 11.47 1.57 -13.29
C HIS A 73 11.35 3.12 -13.33
N GLY A 74 12.48 3.83 -13.32
CA GLY A 74 12.55 5.29 -13.45
C GLY A 74 12.22 6.03 -12.14
N ALA A 75 12.64 7.29 -12.03
CA ALA A 75 12.41 8.10 -10.82
C ALA A 75 10.92 8.31 -10.48
N ASN A 76 10.07 8.36 -11.51
CA ASN A 76 8.64 8.66 -11.41
C ASN A 76 7.77 7.43 -11.74
N LEU A 77 8.28 6.21 -11.54
CA LEU A 77 7.60 4.96 -11.86
C LEU A 77 7.26 4.77 -13.35
N GLN A 78 7.80 5.60 -14.24
CA GLN A 78 7.42 5.64 -15.65
C GLN A 78 7.97 4.47 -16.49
N GLY A 79 8.85 3.67 -15.92
CA GLY A 79 9.60 2.63 -16.63
C GLY A 79 10.80 3.21 -17.38
N VAL A 80 11.70 2.31 -17.78
CA VAL A 80 12.85 2.64 -18.61
C VAL A 80 12.83 1.69 -19.81
N PRO A 81 12.82 2.22 -21.06
CA PRO A 81 12.86 1.39 -22.26
C PRO A 81 13.97 0.33 -22.20
N ASP A 82 13.63 -0.89 -22.61
CA ASP A 82 14.52 -2.08 -22.63
C ASP A 82 15.09 -2.53 -21.27
N ARG A 83 14.70 -1.88 -20.16
CA ARG A 83 15.16 -2.20 -18.79
C ARG A 83 14.03 -2.68 -17.90
N GLY A 84 12.93 -1.94 -17.83
CA GLY A 84 11.81 -2.26 -16.95
C GLY A 84 10.53 -1.51 -17.32
N PRO A 85 9.36 -2.15 -17.14
CA PRO A 85 8.08 -1.53 -17.45
C PRO A 85 7.74 -0.39 -16.48
N SER A 86 6.74 0.40 -16.86
CA SER A 86 6.09 1.35 -15.94
C SER A 86 5.44 0.62 -14.76
N LEU A 87 5.50 1.23 -13.58
CA LEU A 87 4.83 0.79 -12.36
C LEU A 87 3.58 1.62 -12.03
N ILE A 88 3.20 2.57 -12.90
CA ILE A 88 1.96 3.32 -12.76
C ILE A 88 0.76 2.40 -13.00
N GLY A 89 -0.21 2.40 -12.08
CA GLY A 89 -1.42 1.56 -12.11
C GLY A 89 -1.22 0.10 -11.70
N VAL A 90 0.03 -0.32 -11.41
CA VAL A 90 0.36 -1.71 -11.03
C VAL A 90 -0.16 -2.05 -9.62
N GLY A 91 -0.15 -1.07 -8.71
CA GLY A 91 -0.68 -1.20 -7.37
C GLY A 91 0.17 -2.02 -6.40
N GLU A 92 -0.15 -1.88 -5.12
CA GLU A 92 0.49 -2.58 -4.01
C GLU A 92 0.42 -4.11 -4.16
N ALA A 93 -0.72 -4.65 -4.62
CA ALA A 93 -0.93 -6.10 -4.72
C ALA A 93 0.10 -6.79 -5.62
N ALA A 94 0.42 -6.16 -6.75
CA ALA A 94 1.41 -6.68 -7.67
C ALA A 94 2.83 -6.55 -7.11
N VAL A 95 3.13 -5.46 -6.40
CA VAL A 95 4.41 -5.28 -5.70
C VAL A 95 4.59 -6.37 -4.66
N TYR A 96 3.60 -6.55 -3.78
CA TYR A 96 3.61 -7.62 -2.78
C TYR A 96 3.83 -8.98 -3.45
N PHE A 97 3.10 -9.31 -4.51
CA PHE A 97 3.30 -10.59 -5.22
C PHE A 97 4.72 -10.72 -5.79
N GLN A 98 5.24 -9.73 -6.51
CA GLN A 98 6.54 -9.84 -7.17
C GLN A 98 7.70 -9.84 -6.18
N VAL A 99 7.62 -9.00 -5.15
CA VAL A 99 8.70 -8.80 -4.16
C VAL A 99 8.69 -9.90 -3.11
N SER A 100 7.55 -10.20 -2.48
CA SER A 100 7.47 -11.28 -1.47
C SER A 100 7.76 -12.66 -2.06
N THR A 101 7.62 -12.83 -3.38
CA THR A 101 8.00 -14.09 -4.07
C THR A 101 9.46 -14.10 -4.51
N GLY A 102 10.22 -13.03 -4.29
CA GLY A 102 11.61 -12.87 -4.73
C GLY A 102 11.77 -12.83 -6.25
N ARG A 103 10.70 -12.56 -7.01
CA ARG A 103 10.81 -12.38 -8.46
C ARG A 103 11.44 -11.03 -8.78
N MET A 104 11.01 -10.01 -8.06
CA MET A 104 11.61 -8.69 -8.05
C MET A 104 12.34 -8.44 -6.72
N PRO A 105 13.51 -7.77 -6.73
CA PRO A 105 14.23 -7.29 -7.90
C PRO A 105 14.78 -8.42 -8.79
N ALA A 106 14.74 -8.21 -10.11
CA ALA A 106 15.26 -9.16 -11.08
C ALA A 106 16.72 -8.80 -11.42
N MET A 107 17.59 -9.80 -11.46
CA MET A 107 19.01 -9.60 -11.81
C MET A 107 19.22 -9.40 -13.32
N ARG A 108 18.30 -9.91 -14.15
CA ARG A 108 18.39 -9.90 -15.62
C ARG A 108 17.00 -9.74 -16.21
N ASN A 109 16.93 -9.04 -17.35
CA ASN A 109 15.68 -8.88 -18.11
C ASN A 109 15.47 -10.12 -19.00
N GLU A 110 14.91 -11.17 -18.39
CA GLU A 110 14.61 -12.44 -19.05
C GLU A 110 13.10 -12.55 -19.33
N ALA A 111 12.72 -13.46 -20.23
CA ALA A 111 11.32 -13.69 -20.60
C ALA A 111 10.40 -14.02 -19.40
N GLN A 112 10.97 -14.48 -18.29
CA GLN A 112 10.26 -14.66 -17.03
C GLN A 112 11.20 -14.49 -15.84
N ALA A 113 10.84 -13.60 -14.91
CA ALA A 113 11.49 -13.52 -13.61
C ALA A 113 11.24 -14.80 -12.81
N GLN A 114 12.31 -15.57 -12.58
CA GLN A 114 12.26 -16.76 -11.75
C GLN A 114 12.05 -16.40 -10.29
N ARG A 115 11.37 -17.29 -9.57
CA ARG A 115 11.21 -17.19 -8.12
C ARG A 115 12.59 -17.38 -7.46
N LYS A 116 12.92 -16.51 -6.51
CA LYS A 116 14.15 -16.57 -5.71
C LYS A 116 13.76 -16.36 -4.24
N ASP A 117 14.74 -16.44 -3.35
CA ASP A 117 14.54 -16.00 -1.99
C ASP A 117 14.31 -14.48 -1.97
N PRO A 118 13.28 -13.98 -1.27
CA PRO A 118 13.05 -12.54 -1.14
C PRO A 118 14.24 -11.88 -0.45
N ILE A 119 14.70 -10.77 -1.02
CA ILE A 119 15.76 -9.95 -0.40
C ILE A 119 15.20 -8.88 0.54
N PHE A 120 13.90 -8.59 0.42
CA PHE A 120 13.17 -7.68 1.29
C PHE A 120 12.29 -8.49 2.22
N ASP A 121 12.22 -8.07 3.47
CA ASP A 121 11.27 -8.60 4.45
C ASP A 121 9.84 -8.09 4.19
N GLU A 122 8.90 -8.48 5.06
CA GLU A 122 7.49 -8.12 4.93
C GLU A 122 7.25 -6.61 5.12
N GLU A 123 7.89 -5.99 6.11
CA GLU A 123 7.75 -4.55 6.38
C GLU A 123 8.31 -3.70 5.23
N GLN A 124 9.45 -4.09 4.68
CA GLN A 124 10.06 -3.46 3.51
C GLN A 124 9.21 -3.65 2.26
N THR A 125 8.61 -4.83 2.09
CA THR A 125 7.68 -5.12 0.98
C THR A 125 6.45 -4.22 1.07
N ASP A 126 5.88 -4.06 2.26
CA ASP A 126 4.74 -3.19 2.51
C ASP A 126 5.08 -1.71 2.31
N ALA A 127 6.27 -1.27 2.75
CA ALA A 127 6.76 0.08 2.50
C ALA A 127 6.91 0.37 1.00
N LEU A 128 7.51 -0.55 0.23
CA LEU A 128 7.61 -0.45 -1.22
C LEU A 128 6.23 -0.43 -1.88
N GLY A 129 5.33 -1.32 -1.45
CA GLY A 129 3.97 -1.42 -1.95
C GLY A 129 3.17 -0.14 -1.73
N ALA A 130 3.24 0.44 -0.53
CA ALA A 130 2.58 1.70 -0.21
C ALA A 130 3.16 2.89 -0.99
N TYR A 131 4.47 2.96 -1.17
CA TYR A 131 5.10 4.00 -1.99
C TYR A 131 4.60 3.93 -3.44
N ILE A 132 4.58 2.73 -4.03
CA ILE A 132 4.09 2.54 -5.41
C ILE A 132 2.58 2.82 -5.50
N GLN A 133 1.80 2.42 -4.49
CA GLN A 133 0.36 2.70 -4.43
C GLN A 133 0.07 4.20 -4.34
N ALA A 134 0.83 4.95 -3.53
CA ALA A 134 0.63 6.38 -3.34
C ALA A 134 0.95 7.20 -4.61
N ASN A 135 1.90 6.74 -5.42
CA ASN A 135 2.36 7.47 -6.61
C ASN A 135 1.76 6.94 -7.93
N GLY A 136 1.53 5.63 -8.03
CA GLY A 136 1.06 4.97 -9.25
C GLY A 136 -0.40 4.51 -9.18
N GLY A 137 -0.95 4.28 -7.99
CA GLY A 137 -2.27 3.67 -7.82
C GLY A 137 -2.33 2.21 -8.32
N GLY A 138 -3.54 1.63 -8.26
CA GLY A 138 -3.80 0.26 -8.69
C GLY A 138 -4.42 -0.63 -7.60
N PRO A 139 -4.47 -1.95 -7.81
CA PRO A 139 -5.02 -2.91 -6.86
C PRO A 139 -4.22 -2.97 -5.56
N GLN A 140 -4.93 -3.04 -4.43
CA GLN A 140 -4.33 -3.14 -3.09
C GLN A 140 -4.35 -4.56 -2.55
N VAL A 141 -3.42 -4.85 -1.65
CA VAL A 141 -3.42 -6.12 -0.93
C VAL A 141 -4.60 -6.14 0.03
N ILE A 142 -5.35 -7.25 0.06
CA ILE A 142 -6.40 -7.45 1.06
C ILE A 142 -5.74 -7.73 2.40
N ARG A 143 -6.16 -7.00 3.44
CA ARG A 143 -5.65 -7.12 4.80
C ARG A 143 -6.75 -7.50 5.78
N ASP A 144 -6.37 -8.23 6.81
CA ASP A 144 -7.23 -8.54 7.94
C ASP A 144 -7.37 -7.32 8.88
N ARG A 145 -8.21 -7.44 9.92
CA ARG A 145 -8.52 -6.31 10.83
C ARG A 145 -7.32 -5.85 11.66
N ASP A 146 -6.36 -6.73 11.86
CA ASP A 146 -5.08 -6.48 12.53
C ASP A 146 -4.06 -5.79 11.62
N GLY A 147 -4.39 -5.60 10.34
CA GLY A 147 -3.51 -4.97 9.35
C GLY A 147 -2.53 -5.94 8.67
N ALA A 148 -2.52 -7.23 9.05
CA ALA A 148 -1.71 -8.22 8.38
C ALA A 148 -2.29 -8.56 6.99
N VAL A 149 -1.44 -9.00 6.06
CA VAL A 149 -1.90 -9.46 4.75
C VAL A 149 -2.79 -10.69 4.92
N ALA A 150 -4.01 -10.61 4.41
CA ALA A 150 -5.00 -11.68 4.52
C ALA A 150 -4.48 -12.94 3.82
N GLN A 151 -4.37 -14.05 4.57
CA GLN A 151 -3.99 -15.36 4.03
C GLN A 151 -5.10 -16.38 4.24
N GLU A 152 -5.47 -16.62 5.50
CA GLU A 152 -6.49 -17.62 5.84
C GLU A 152 -7.90 -17.13 5.52
N SER A 153 -8.17 -15.86 5.80
CA SER A 153 -9.48 -15.23 5.53
C SER A 153 -9.82 -15.15 4.03
N LEU A 154 -8.82 -15.26 3.15
CA LEU A 154 -9.03 -15.34 1.70
C LEU A 154 -9.51 -16.72 1.24
N ARG A 155 -9.49 -17.75 2.10
CA ARG A 155 -9.98 -19.08 1.74
C ARG A 155 -11.52 -19.09 1.73
N GLY A 156 -12.07 -19.26 0.54
CA GLY A 156 -13.51 -19.46 0.37
C GLY A 156 -14.01 -20.74 1.05
N ASN A 157 -15.29 -20.76 1.39
CA ASN A 157 -15.95 -21.89 2.06
C ASN A 157 -16.41 -23.02 1.11
N ASN A 158 -16.29 -22.85 -0.22
CA ASN A 158 -16.76 -23.81 -1.22
C ASN A 158 -15.62 -24.24 -2.16
N ILE A 159 -14.95 -25.33 -1.78
CA ILE A 159 -13.83 -25.90 -2.54
C ILE A 159 -14.28 -26.46 -3.90
N ALA A 160 -15.48 -27.03 -3.99
CA ALA A 160 -16.00 -27.54 -5.26
C ALA A 160 -16.14 -26.41 -6.29
N ARG A 161 -16.78 -25.31 -5.89
CA ARG A 161 -16.93 -24.12 -6.74
C ARG A 161 -15.59 -23.49 -7.11
N GLY A 162 -14.66 -23.38 -6.14
CA GLY A 162 -13.30 -22.89 -6.41
C GLY A 162 -12.55 -23.77 -7.41
N GLY A 163 -12.70 -25.09 -7.30
CA GLY A 163 -12.17 -26.06 -8.25
C GLY A 163 -12.72 -25.85 -9.66
N ASP A 164 -14.03 -25.73 -9.83
CA ASP A 164 -14.66 -25.51 -11.14
C ASP A 164 -14.15 -24.22 -11.79
N LEU A 165 -14.10 -23.12 -11.03
CA LEU A 165 -13.58 -21.84 -11.52
C LEU A 165 -12.11 -21.95 -11.93
N PHE A 166 -11.27 -22.63 -11.14
CA PHE A 166 -9.86 -22.83 -11.49
C PHE A 166 -9.70 -23.67 -12.75
N ARG A 167 -10.51 -24.73 -12.93
CA ARG A 167 -10.45 -25.58 -14.12
C ARG A 167 -10.86 -24.84 -15.39
N LEU A 168 -11.90 -24.01 -15.30
CA LEU A 168 -12.41 -23.23 -16.43
C LEU A 168 -11.45 -22.09 -16.85
N ASN A 169 -10.74 -21.49 -15.89
CA ASN A 169 -10.00 -20.24 -16.16
C ASN A 169 -8.47 -20.39 -16.13
N CYS A 170 -7.93 -21.33 -15.34
CA CYS A 170 -6.51 -21.34 -15.00
C CYS A 170 -5.81 -22.66 -15.38
N ALA A 171 -6.52 -23.79 -15.38
CA ALA A 171 -5.93 -25.12 -15.50
C ALA A 171 -5.37 -25.45 -16.89
N SER A 172 -5.80 -24.75 -17.94
CA SER A 172 -5.20 -24.85 -19.29
C SER A 172 -3.70 -24.59 -19.25
N CYS A 173 -3.30 -23.68 -18.36
CA CYS A 173 -1.93 -23.37 -18.05
C CYS A 173 -1.51 -24.16 -16.80
N HIS A 174 -2.08 -23.90 -15.63
CA HIS A 174 -1.50 -24.35 -14.36
C HIS A 174 -1.70 -25.85 -14.01
N ASN A 175 -2.35 -26.62 -14.90
CA ASN A 175 -2.72 -28.02 -14.73
C ASN A 175 -3.69 -28.26 -13.56
N PHE A 176 -4.45 -29.35 -13.58
CA PHE A 176 -5.48 -29.67 -12.60
C PHE A 176 -4.94 -30.01 -11.21
N THR A 177 -3.67 -30.46 -11.13
CA THR A 177 -2.99 -30.90 -9.89
C THR A 177 -1.63 -30.23 -9.68
N GLY A 178 -1.26 -29.24 -10.51
CA GLY A 178 -0.03 -28.46 -10.35
C GLY A 178 1.26 -28.88 -11.08
N PRO A 179 1.39 -29.97 -11.86
CA PRO A 179 2.61 -30.17 -12.65
C PRO A 179 2.77 -29.09 -13.75
N ARG A 180 3.98 -28.53 -13.82
CA ARG A 180 4.46 -27.53 -14.79
C ARG A 180 4.10 -27.86 -16.24
N TRP A 181 3.64 -26.84 -16.98
CA TRP A 181 3.79 -26.80 -18.44
C TRP A 181 4.94 -25.86 -18.78
N ARG A 182 5.71 -26.22 -19.81
CA ARG A 182 6.70 -25.34 -20.42
C ARG A 182 6.06 -24.79 -21.69
N THR A 183 5.96 -23.46 -21.78
CA THR A 183 5.54 -22.78 -23.00
C THR A 183 6.58 -23.02 -24.11
N LEU A 184 6.18 -22.87 -25.38
CA LEU A 184 7.09 -22.91 -26.54
C LEU A 184 8.21 -21.86 -26.45
N VAL A 185 7.99 -20.75 -25.73
CA VAL A 185 8.93 -19.64 -25.49
C VAL A 185 9.77 -19.82 -24.22
N GLY A 186 9.91 -21.06 -23.71
CA GLY A 186 10.81 -21.40 -22.61
C GLY A 186 10.33 -20.98 -21.21
N GLN A 187 9.25 -20.22 -21.09
CA GLN A 187 8.66 -19.81 -19.81
C GLN A 187 8.02 -21.03 -19.13
N VAL A 188 8.30 -21.19 -17.83
CA VAL A 188 7.84 -22.31 -17.00
C VAL A 188 6.84 -21.79 -15.98
N ARG A 189 5.64 -22.37 -15.96
CA ARG A 189 4.61 -21.83 -15.07
C ARG A 189 4.68 -22.48 -13.70
N PRO A 190 4.79 -21.66 -12.64
CA PRO A 190 5.04 -22.17 -11.30
C PRO A 190 3.85 -23.01 -10.84
N ARG A 191 4.15 -24.01 -9.98
CA ARG A 191 3.12 -24.68 -9.18
C ARG A 191 2.33 -23.61 -8.43
N ALA A 192 1.00 -23.67 -8.50
CA ALA A 192 0.16 -23.03 -7.51
C ALA A 192 0.36 -23.78 -6.18
N ARG A 193 1.32 -23.33 -5.35
CA ARG A 193 1.48 -23.85 -3.99
C ARG A 193 0.83 -22.85 -3.02
N PRO A 194 0.07 -23.32 -2.02
CA PRO A 194 -0.25 -22.49 -0.88
C PRO A 194 1.05 -22.09 -0.16
N ARG A 195 1.15 -20.83 0.25
CA ARG A 195 2.21 -20.41 1.16
C ARG A 195 1.88 -20.95 2.56
N HIS A 196 2.87 -21.57 3.18
CA HIS A 196 2.89 -22.09 4.56
C HIS A 196 2.12 -23.40 4.82
N ARG A 197 2.84 -24.52 4.73
CA ARG A 197 2.74 -25.60 5.73
C ARG A 197 4.03 -25.55 6.54
N ALA A 198 3.91 -25.49 7.87
CA ALA A 198 5.04 -25.61 8.80
C ALA A 198 5.93 -26.86 8.55
N ALA A 199 5.39 -27.87 7.86
CA ALA A 199 6.10 -29.08 7.47
C ALA A 199 7.22 -28.89 6.41
N ASP A 200 7.28 -27.75 5.71
CA ASP A 200 8.32 -27.52 4.70
C ASP A 200 9.61 -26.89 5.28
N LEU A 201 9.55 -26.23 6.45
CA LEU A 201 10.75 -25.72 7.16
C LEU A 201 11.71 -26.84 7.59
N HIS A 202 11.18 -28.02 7.94
CA HIS A 202 12.02 -29.19 8.25
C HIS A 202 12.67 -29.77 6.99
N ARG A 203 11.99 -29.71 5.83
CA ARG A 203 12.51 -30.33 4.60
C ARG A 203 13.59 -29.48 3.93
N ASP A 204 13.57 -28.16 4.11
CA ASP A 204 14.64 -27.28 3.64
C ASP A 204 15.88 -27.34 4.57
N ALA A 205 15.69 -27.62 5.87
CA ALA A 205 16.79 -27.91 6.79
C ALA A 205 17.49 -29.26 6.50
N ASP A 206 16.73 -30.30 6.15
CA ASP A 206 17.32 -31.59 5.73
C ASP A 206 18.12 -31.46 4.43
N ARG A 207 17.62 -30.65 3.48
CA ARG A 207 18.28 -30.48 2.18
C ARG A 207 19.58 -29.67 2.26
N THR A 208 19.67 -28.72 3.20
CA THR A 208 20.94 -28.01 3.48
C THR A 208 21.95 -28.89 4.22
N ALA A 209 21.48 -29.82 5.07
CA ALA A 209 22.33 -30.80 5.75
C ALA A 209 22.92 -31.86 4.79
N GLU A 210 22.14 -32.37 3.82
CA GLU A 210 22.63 -33.29 2.79
C GLU A 210 23.70 -32.65 1.88
N HIS A 211 23.53 -31.37 1.52
CA HIS A 211 24.53 -30.64 0.71
C HIS A 211 25.84 -30.39 1.46
N ALA A 212 25.80 -30.24 2.79
CA ALA A 212 27.01 -30.06 3.61
C ALA A 212 27.83 -31.36 3.76
N GLN A 213 27.19 -32.54 3.77
CA GLN A 213 27.88 -33.83 3.85
C GLN A 213 28.62 -34.21 2.55
N VAL A 214 28.10 -33.79 1.40
CA VAL A 214 28.73 -34.07 0.09
C VAL A 214 30.03 -33.28 -0.11
N LEU A 215 30.18 -32.12 0.53
CA LEU A 215 31.38 -31.27 0.41
C LEU A 215 32.47 -31.58 1.45
N GLY A 216 32.20 -32.47 2.42
CA GLY A 216 33.08 -32.76 3.56
C GLY A 216 33.88 -34.06 3.51
N SER A 217 33.84 -34.84 2.42
CA SER A 217 34.61 -36.10 2.35
C SER A 217 36.09 -35.85 1.97
N PRO A 218 37.07 -36.17 2.84
CA PRO A 218 38.48 -36.07 2.48
C PRO A 218 38.86 -37.20 1.51
N ALA A 219 39.53 -36.84 0.42
CA ALA A 219 40.12 -37.78 -0.52
C ALA A 219 41.21 -38.62 0.18
N HIS A 220 40.99 -39.93 0.26
CA HIS A 220 42.00 -40.88 0.70
C HIS A 220 43.21 -40.86 -0.25
N ARG A 221 44.40 -40.79 0.34
CA ARG A 221 45.70 -41.08 -0.26
C ARG A 221 46.15 -42.46 0.20
#